data_AF-A0A8H9IM92-F1
#
_entry.id   AF-A0A8H9IM92-F1
#
_cell.length_a   1.000
_cell.length_b   1.000
_cell.length_c   1.000
_cell.angle_alpha   90.00
_cell.angle_beta   90.00
_cell.angle_gamma   90.00
#
_symmetry.space_group_name_H-M   'P 1'
#
loop_
_entity.id
_entity.type
_entity.pdbx_description
1 polymer ?
#
loop_
_entity_poly.entity_id
_entity_poly.type
_entity_poly.pdbx_seq_one_letter_code
_entity_poly.pdbx_strand_id
1 'polypeptide(L)'
;MLGHGGGVVQEYEYLPMRMQPKDTRGDLDFGMRVDLGDLGEIIPEELQRVIDAGTSHIKPTVIYRAWRSDKLSEPMIGPIVLQADEISRTRDGSSFEAVAPYLNLTRTGEAYTVDRFSMLRGFL
;
A
#
# COMPACT_ATOMS: atom_id res chain seq x y z
N MET A 1 -12.26 -20.92 5.54
CA MET A 1 -11.04 -20.40 6.21
C MET A 1 -9.93 -20.32 5.17
N LEU A 2 -9.67 -19.13 4.62
CA LEU A 2 -8.65 -18.94 3.59
C LEU A 2 -7.43 -18.26 4.21
N GLY A 3 -6.71 -18.95 5.09
CA GLY A 3 -5.42 -18.46 5.56
C GLY A 3 -4.42 -18.49 4.41
N HIS A 4 -3.68 -17.41 4.17
CA HIS A 4 -2.57 -17.48 3.23
C HIS A 4 -1.31 -16.79 3.74
N GLY A 5 -0.34 -17.64 4.13
CA GLY A 5 1.04 -17.29 4.43
C GLY A 5 1.27 -16.93 5.90
N GLY A 6 1.74 -17.90 6.70
CA GLY A 6 2.27 -17.63 8.04
C GLY A 6 1.63 -18.39 9.20
N GLY A 7 0.63 -19.25 8.95
CA GLY A 7 -0.03 -20.04 10.02
C GLY A 7 -1.00 -19.22 10.90
N VAL A 8 -1.24 -17.96 10.56
CA VAL A 8 -2.20 -17.08 11.26
C VAL A 8 -3.55 -17.17 10.56
N VAL A 9 -4.61 -17.43 11.32
CA VAL A 9 -5.99 -17.35 10.85
C VAL A 9 -6.32 -15.87 10.66
N GLN A 10 -6.66 -15.49 9.44
CA GLN A 10 -7.18 -14.16 9.13
C GLN A 10 -8.66 -14.27 8.76
N GLU A 11 -9.46 -13.38 9.31
CA GLU A 11 -10.85 -13.19 8.91
C GLU A 11 -10.91 -12.20 7.76
N TYR A 12 -11.77 -12.48 6.78
CA TYR A 12 -11.94 -11.64 5.61
C TYR A 12 -13.40 -11.23 5.54
N GLU A 13 -13.64 -9.94 5.51
CA GLU A 13 -14.96 -9.37 5.31
C GLU A 13 -15.11 -8.92 3.85
N TYR A 14 -16.23 -9.28 3.23
CA TYR A 14 -16.52 -8.85 1.87
C TYR A 14 -17.06 -7.43 1.90
N LEU A 15 -16.44 -6.56 1.08
CA LEU A 15 -16.93 -5.23 0.79
C LEU A 15 -17.18 -5.09 -0.72
N PRO A 16 -18.30 -4.47 -1.14
CA PRO A 16 -18.48 -4.12 -2.54
C PRO A 16 -17.34 -3.17 -2.94
N MET A 17 -16.61 -3.52 -3.99
CA MET A 17 -15.43 -2.79 -4.40
C MET A 17 -15.42 -2.52 -5.91
N ARG A 18 -14.89 -1.37 -6.29
CA ARG A 18 -14.58 -1.01 -7.67
C ARG A 18 -13.07 -0.82 -7.79
N MET A 19 -12.46 -1.52 -8.73
CA MET A 19 -11.05 -1.36 -9.05
C MET A 19 -10.90 -0.62 -10.38
N GLN A 20 -10.02 0.37 -10.41
CA GLN A 20 -9.63 1.08 -11.61
C GLN A 20 -8.12 0.98 -11.77
N PRO A 21 -7.61 0.37 -12.86
CA PRO A 21 -6.17 0.41 -13.14
C PRO A 21 -5.75 1.87 -13.35
N LYS A 22 -4.61 2.27 -12.79
CA LYS A 22 -4.01 3.56 -13.09
C LYS A 22 -3.44 3.45 -14.51
N ASP A 23 -4.05 4.17 -15.44
CA ASP A 23 -3.69 4.08 -16.86
C ASP A 23 -2.35 4.77 -17.08
N THR A 24 -1.27 3.99 -17.20
CA THR A 24 -0.10 4.24 -18.07
C THR A 24 0.84 3.05 -17.94
N ARG A 25 0.82 2.14 -18.92
CA ARG A 25 1.78 1.02 -19.11
C ARG A 25 3.22 1.47 -19.45
N GLY A 26 3.53 2.75 -19.31
CA GLY A 26 4.77 3.39 -19.75
C GLY A 26 5.75 3.74 -18.63
N ASP A 27 5.28 3.87 -17.39
CA ASP A 27 6.13 4.14 -16.23
C ASP A 27 6.13 2.94 -15.29
N LEU A 28 7.24 2.79 -14.59
CA LEU A 28 7.53 1.73 -13.62
C LEU A 28 6.54 1.67 -12.42
N ASP A 29 5.50 2.52 -12.43
CA ASP A 29 4.53 2.75 -11.37
C ASP A 29 3.26 1.92 -11.60
N PHE A 30 3.35 0.61 -11.32
CA PHE A 30 2.16 -0.21 -11.23
C PHE A 30 1.30 0.27 -10.04
N GLY A 31 0.12 0.80 -10.35
CA GLY A 31 -0.85 1.26 -9.35
C GLY A 31 -2.30 1.01 -9.74
N MET A 32 -3.17 0.89 -8.74
CA MET A 32 -4.61 0.78 -8.93
C MET A 32 -5.35 1.65 -7.92
N ARG A 33 -6.43 2.28 -8.36
CA ARG A 33 -7.39 2.92 -7.47
C ARG A 33 -8.43 1.90 -7.06
N VAL A 34 -8.71 1.82 -5.77
CA VAL A 34 -9.74 0.96 -5.19
C VAL A 34 -10.75 1.84 -4.49
N ASP A 35 -12.01 1.75 -4.90
CA ASP A 35 -13.15 2.35 -4.21
C ASP A 35 -13.90 1.23 -3.47
N LEU A 36 -14.07 1.35 -2.16
CA LEU A 36 -14.85 0.45 -1.31
C LEU A 36 -16.18 1.11 -0.98
N GLY A 37 -17.29 0.43 -1.28
CA GLY A 37 -18.65 0.88 -0.94
C GLY A 37 -18.98 0.59 0.53
N ASP A 38 -18.22 1.21 1.43
CA ASP A 38 -18.48 1.19 2.87
C ASP A 38 -19.28 2.43 3.26
N LEU A 39 -20.47 2.25 3.83
CA LEU A 39 -21.34 3.34 4.31
C LEU A 39 -20.85 3.98 5.63
N GLY A 40 -19.57 3.80 5.94
CA GLY A 40 -18.89 4.42 7.06
C GLY A 40 -18.82 3.56 8.32
N GLU A 41 -18.99 2.25 8.18
CA GLU A 41 -19.02 1.32 9.33
C GLU A 41 -17.65 0.68 9.53
N ILE A 42 -17.08 0.07 8.49
CA ILE A 42 -15.91 -0.82 8.64
C ILE A 42 -14.59 -0.05 8.56
N ILE A 43 -14.36 0.68 7.47
CA ILE A 43 -13.09 1.36 7.20
C ILE A 43 -12.84 2.53 8.17
N PRO A 44 -13.85 3.33 8.56
CA PRO A 44 -13.64 4.35 9.59
C PRO A 44 -13.22 3.79 10.94
N GLU A 45 -13.85 2.71 11.40
CA GLU A 45 -13.51 2.04 12.65
C GLU A 45 -12.11 1.44 12.60
N GLU A 46 -11.73 0.75 11.52
CA GLU A 46 -10.38 0.20 11.38
C GLU A 46 -9.31 1.28 11.40
N LEU A 47 -9.53 2.40 10.69
CA LEU A 47 -8.56 3.48 10.70
C LEU A 47 -8.53 4.20 12.06
N GLN A 48 -9.64 4.24 12.82
CA GLN A 48 -9.60 4.69 14.21
C GLN A 48 -8.78 3.75 15.09
N ARG A 49 -8.94 2.42 14.95
CA ARG A 49 -8.11 1.43 15.65
C ARG A 49 -6.62 1.64 15.37
N VAL A 50 -6.24 1.93 14.13
CA VAL A 50 -4.85 2.22 13.74
C VAL A 50 -4.32 3.50 14.39
N ILE A 51 -5.16 4.54 14.49
CA ILE A 51 -4.81 5.79 15.18
C ILE A 51 -4.62 5.53 16.67
N ASP A 52 -5.54 4.82 17.31
CA ASP A 52 -5.51 4.50 18.75
C ASP A 52 -4.28 3.63 19.11
N ALA A 53 -3.86 2.76 18.19
CA ALA A 53 -2.65 1.94 18.32
C ALA A 53 -1.34 2.71 18.08
N GLY A 54 -1.39 3.97 17.60
CA GLY A 54 -0.22 4.79 17.30
C GLY A 54 0.57 4.35 16.06
N THR A 55 0.01 3.48 15.21
CA THR A 55 0.66 2.91 14.03
C THR A 55 0.25 3.60 12.72
N SER A 56 -0.30 4.81 12.79
CA SER A 56 -0.76 5.59 11.61
C SER A 56 0.33 5.90 10.58
N HIS A 57 1.60 5.83 10.98
CA HIS A 57 2.76 6.00 10.09
C HIS A 57 3.03 4.77 9.21
N ILE A 58 2.45 3.61 9.54
CA ILE A 58 2.59 2.37 8.78
C ILE A 58 1.47 2.32 7.75
N LYS A 59 1.84 2.44 6.47
CA LYS A 59 0.88 2.35 5.36
C LYS A 59 0.26 0.94 5.29
N PRO A 60 -1.07 0.81 5.15
CA PRO A 60 -1.71 -0.49 5.00
C PRO A 60 -1.20 -1.24 3.77
N THR A 61 -1.03 -2.55 3.91
CA THR A 61 -0.54 -3.43 2.83
C THR A 61 -1.71 -3.99 2.03
N VAL A 62 -1.63 -3.89 0.71
CA VAL A 62 -2.63 -4.38 -0.23
C VAL A 62 -2.04 -5.56 -0.99
N ILE A 63 -2.62 -6.74 -0.83
CA ILE A 63 -2.17 -7.96 -1.50
C ILE A 63 -3.14 -8.30 -2.63
N TYR A 64 -2.74 -8.01 -3.86
CA TYR A 64 -3.53 -8.32 -5.04
C TYR A 64 -3.22 -9.72 -5.57
N ARG A 65 -4.28 -10.50 -5.82
CA ARG A 65 -4.23 -11.85 -6.37
C ARG A 65 -5.38 -12.03 -7.35
N ALA A 66 -5.08 -12.58 -8.52
CA ALA A 66 -6.10 -12.97 -9.48
C ALA A 66 -6.00 -14.48 -9.72
N TRP A 67 -7.14 -15.16 -9.68
CA TRP A 67 -7.26 -16.57 -10.00
C TRP A 67 -7.96 -16.76 -11.34
N ARG A 68 -7.71 -17.89 -11.98
CA ARG A 68 -8.50 -18.32 -13.14
C ARG A 68 -9.79 -18.96 -12.62
N SER A 69 -10.91 -18.73 -13.30
CA SER A 69 -12.23 -19.19 -12.86
C SER A 69 -12.32 -20.71 -12.65
N ASP A 70 -11.48 -21.48 -13.33
CA ASP A 70 -11.37 -22.94 -13.28
C ASP A 70 -10.24 -23.45 -12.37
N LYS A 71 -9.30 -22.59 -11.92
CA LYS A 71 -8.18 -22.96 -11.05
C LYS A 71 -8.02 -21.93 -9.93
N LEU A 72 -8.64 -22.23 -8.79
CA LEU A 72 -8.57 -21.43 -7.56
C LEU A 72 -7.45 -21.91 -6.60
N SER A 73 -6.78 -23.03 -6.92
CA SER A 73 -5.73 -23.60 -6.05
C SER A 73 -4.48 -22.73 -6.00
N GLU A 74 -4.19 -21.99 -7.07
CA GLU A 74 -3.05 -21.09 -7.17
C GLU A 74 -3.45 -19.81 -7.92
N PRO A 75 -2.95 -18.63 -7.51
CA PRO A 75 -3.19 -17.40 -8.24
C PRO A 75 -2.49 -17.44 -9.59
N MET A 76 -3.21 -17.04 -10.64
CA MET A 76 -2.66 -16.84 -11.98
C MET A 76 -1.83 -15.56 -12.06
N ILE A 77 -2.18 -14.54 -11.26
CA ILE A 77 -1.43 -13.29 -11.13
C ILE A 77 -1.25 -12.99 -9.64
N GLY A 78 -0.02 -12.66 -9.25
CA GLY A 78 0.35 -12.29 -7.89
C GLY A 78 0.94 -13.45 -7.07
N PRO A 79 1.15 -13.26 -5.75
CA PRO A 79 0.74 -12.09 -4.96
C PRO A 79 1.54 -10.83 -5.32
N ILE A 80 0.83 -9.77 -5.73
CA ILE A 80 1.42 -8.45 -5.90
C ILE A 80 1.20 -7.68 -4.59
N VAL A 81 2.29 -7.27 -3.96
CA VAL A 81 2.26 -6.49 -2.72
C VAL A 81 2.33 -5.01 -3.07
N LEU A 82 1.31 -4.27 -2.67
CA LEU A 82 1.15 -2.83 -2.85
C LEU A 82 0.95 -2.18 -1.47
N GLN A 83 1.06 -0.86 -1.42
CA GLN A 83 0.76 -0.04 -0.24
C GLN A 83 -0.39 0.91 -0.56
N ALA A 84 -1.35 1.01 0.36
CA ALA A 84 -2.36 2.04 0.32
C ALA A 84 -1.72 3.36 0.77
N ASP A 85 -1.63 4.34 -0.12
CA ASP A 85 -0.96 5.60 0.18
C ASP A 85 -1.89 6.58 0.91
N GLU A 86 -2.90 7.07 0.20
CA GLU A 86 -3.88 8.01 0.73
C GLU A 86 -5.26 7.35 0.76
N ILE A 87 -5.80 7.16 1.97
CA ILE A 87 -7.16 6.65 2.17
C ILE A 87 -8.09 7.84 2.36
N SER A 88 -8.87 8.12 1.33
CA SER A 88 -9.92 9.14 1.34
C SER A 88 -11.25 8.51 1.78
N ARG A 89 -11.98 9.23 2.65
CA ARG A 89 -13.32 8.85 3.09
C ARG A 89 -14.33 9.78 2.44
N THR A 90 -15.30 9.22 1.74
CA THR A 90 -16.43 9.94 1.15
C THR A 90 -17.72 9.48 1.79
N ARG A 91 -18.81 10.20 1.53
CA ARG A 91 -20.14 9.87 2.08
C ARG A 91 -20.66 8.51 1.61
N ASP A 92 -20.19 8.04 0.45
CA ASP A 92 -20.68 6.84 -0.21
C ASP A 92 -19.69 5.66 -0.12
N GLY A 93 -18.52 5.85 0.50
CA GLY A 93 -17.44 4.87 0.46
C GLY A 93 -16.08 5.38 0.90
N SER A 94 -15.12 4.47 0.99
CA SER A 94 -13.70 4.77 1.20
C SER A 94 -12.91 4.44 -0.06
N SER A 95 -12.06 5.36 -0.51
CA SER A 95 -11.22 5.18 -1.71
C SER A 95 -9.76 5.32 -1.37
N PHE A 96 -8.91 4.47 -1.95
CA PHE A 96 -7.45 4.57 -1.80
C PHE A 96 -6.70 4.23 -3.09
N GLU A 97 -5.48 4.75 -3.19
CA GLU A 97 -4.53 4.36 -4.23
C GLU A 97 -3.59 3.28 -3.69
N ALA A 98 -3.58 2.12 -4.33
CA ALA A 98 -2.62 1.06 -4.09
C ALA A 98 -1.47 1.18 -5.08
N VAL A 99 -0.28 1.50 -4.57
CA VAL A 99 0.93 1.70 -5.36
C VAL A 99 2.01 0.71 -4.94
N ALA A 100 2.94 0.38 -5.84
CA ALA A 100 4.09 -0.44 -5.47
C ALA A 100 4.84 0.24 -4.30
N PRO A 101 5.31 -0.54 -3.30
CA PRO A 101 6.13 0.03 -2.23
C PRO A 101 7.36 0.67 -2.86
N TYR A 102 7.64 1.93 -2.51
CA TYR A 102 8.84 2.63 -2.96
C TYR A 102 10.08 1.95 -2.40
N LEU A 103 10.64 0.99 -3.14
CA LEU A 103 11.94 0.40 -2.87
C LEU A 103 13.02 1.30 -3.48
N ASN A 104 13.22 2.50 -2.93
CA ASN A 104 14.44 3.31 -3.09
C ASN A 104 14.31 4.65 -2.33
N LEU A 105 14.64 4.65 -1.06
CA LEU A 105 15.23 5.82 -0.42
C LEU A 105 16.33 5.40 0.56
N THR A 106 17.24 4.54 0.10
CA THR A 106 18.60 4.58 0.64
C THR A 106 19.18 5.95 0.26
N ARG A 107 18.94 6.95 1.11
CA ARG A 107 19.81 8.12 1.22
C ARG A 107 21.13 7.63 1.83
N THR A 108 21.85 6.77 1.11
CA THR A 108 23.26 6.42 1.38
C THR A 108 24.19 7.38 0.66
N GLY A 109 23.67 8.47 0.10
CA GLY A 109 24.48 9.66 -0.16
C GLY A 109 24.76 10.32 1.18
N GLU A 110 25.94 10.07 1.77
CA GLU A 110 26.46 10.97 2.79
C GLU A 110 26.45 12.38 2.22
N ALA A 111 25.83 13.32 2.95
CA ALA A 111 25.97 14.72 2.60
C ALA A 111 27.42 15.12 2.83
N TYR A 112 28.12 15.59 1.80
CA TYR A 112 29.42 16.24 1.94
C TYR A 112 29.23 17.57 2.68
N THR A 113 29.06 17.51 4.00
CA THR A 113 29.02 18.68 4.87
C THR A 113 30.44 19.10 5.20
N VAL A 114 30.72 20.40 5.11
CA VAL A 114 32.00 21.02 5.52
C VAL A 114 32.39 20.69 6.96
N ASP A 115 31.43 20.31 7.81
CA ASP A 115 31.66 19.80 9.17
C ASP A 115 32.47 18.50 9.24
N ARG A 116 32.38 17.62 8.22
CA ARG A 116 33.12 16.34 8.18
C ARG A 116 34.43 16.40 7.40
N PHE A 117 34.58 17.36 6.48
CA PHE A 117 35.75 17.51 5.62
C PHE A 117 36.30 18.93 5.70
N SER A 118 37.17 19.18 6.69
CA SER A 118 37.81 20.49 6.93
C SER A 118 38.66 21.00 5.75
N MET A 119 39.03 20.12 4.81
CA MET A 119 39.78 20.48 3.60
C MET A 119 38.95 21.25 2.56
N LEU A 120 37.61 21.26 2.64
CA LEU A 120 36.74 22.01 1.72
C LEU A 120 36.64 23.52 2.04
N ARG A 121 37.21 23.99 3.16
CA ARG A 121 37.19 25.40 3.56
C ARG A 121 38.17 26.29 2.80
N GLY A 122 39.06 25.72 1.99
CA GLY A 122 40.16 26.45 1.33
C GLY A 122 39.95 26.81 -0.14
N PHE A 123 38.75 26.62 -0.69
CA PHE A 123 38.48 26.78 -2.14
C PHE A 123 37.31 27.72 -2.48
N LEU A 124 36.86 28.54 -1.51
CA LEU A 124 35.78 29.52 -1.68
C LEU A 124 36.29 30.93 -1.34
#